data_AF-A0A0N0D7E6-F1
#
_entry.id   AF-A0A0N0D7E6-F1
#
_cell.length_a   1.000
_cell.length_b   1.000
_cell.length_c   1.000
_cell.angle_alpha   90.00
_cell.angle_beta   90.00
_cell.angle_gamma   90.00
#
_symmetry.space_group_name_H-M   'P 1'
#
loop_
_entity.id
_entity.type
_entity.pdbx_description
1 polymer ?
#
loop_
_entity_poly.entity_id
_entity_poly.type
_entity_poly.pdbx_seq_one_letter_code
_entity_poly.pdbx_strand_id
1 'polypeptide(L)'
;MLITGLLFYKILLTSIIVVCLAFVAEHISPKWAGLLSGCPTGTAITLYFYALENGLTFAGESAIFNVIGLVAMQMFIFCYYISGLFIEKFKILFSILSA
;
A
#
# COMPACT_ATOMS: atom_id res chain seq x y z
N MET A 1 3.88 26.89 -11.78
CA MET A 1 5.01 26.19 -12.45
C MET A 1 5.77 25.28 -11.48
N LEU A 2 6.25 25.78 -10.32
CA LEU A 2 6.93 24.95 -9.31
C LEU A 2 6.06 23.82 -8.73
N ILE A 3 4.80 24.11 -8.38
CA ILE A 3 3.85 23.11 -7.85
C ILE A 3 3.61 21.97 -8.86
N THR A 4 3.45 22.33 -10.13
CA THR A 4 3.24 21.36 -11.22
C THR A 4 4.47 20.46 -11.38
N GLY A 5 5.69 21.01 -11.31
CA GLY A 5 6.94 20.24 -11.36
C GLY A 5 7.08 19.26 -10.19
N LEU A 6 6.73 19.67 -8.97
CA LEU A 6 6.76 18.80 -7.80
C LEU A 6 5.75 17.64 -7.91
N LEU A 7 4.55 17.91 -8.44
CA LEU A 7 3.53 16.87 -8.68
C LEU A 7 4.00 15.85 -9.73
N PHE A 8 4.57 16.30 -10.84
CA PHE A 8 5.13 15.39 -11.84
C PHE A 8 6.25 14.53 -11.24
N TYR A 9 7.14 15.13 -10.45
CA TYR A 9 8.20 14.40 -9.76
C TYR A 9 7.65 13.35 -8.77
N LYS A 10 6.61 13.68 -7.99
CA LYS A 10 5.93 12.72 -7.11
C LYS A 10 5.38 11.53 -7.87
N ILE A 11 4.65 11.79 -8.96
CA ILE A 11 4.02 10.74 -9.77
C ILE A 11 5.09 9.86 -10.39
N LEU A 12 6.16 10.44 -10.95
CA LEU A 12 7.21 9.71 -11.62
C LEU A 12 7.98 8.83 -10.63
N LEU A 13 8.37 9.37 -9.47
CA LEU A 13 9.11 8.63 -8.44
C LEU A 13 8.26 7.50 -7.83
N THR A 14 7.01 7.79 -7.46
CA THR A 14 6.08 6.78 -6.92
C THR A 14 5.84 5.65 -7.93
N SER A 15 5.61 5.99 -9.20
CA SER A 15 5.37 5.01 -10.27
C SER A 15 6.58 4.11 -10.50
N ILE A 16 7.80 4.67 -10.54
CA ILE A 16 9.03 3.87 -10.68
C ILE A 16 9.15 2.86 -9.53
N ILE A 17 8.90 3.29 -8.29
CA ILE A 17 9.05 2.40 -7.14
C ILE A 17 8.00 1.29 -7.16
N VAL A 18 6.75 1.61 -7.50
CA VAL A 18 5.68 0.60 -7.64
C VAL A 18 6.01 -0.42 -8.73
N VAL A 19 6.51 0.03 -9.89
CA VAL A 19 6.92 -0.88 -10.98
C VAL A 19 8.10 -1.76 -10.55
N CYS A 20 9.08 -1.20 -9.85
CA CYS A 20 10.23 -1.95 -9.35
C CYS A 20 9.79 -3.03 -8.34
N LEU A 21 8.84 -2.71 -7.46
CA LEU A 21 8.26 -3.68 -6.53
C LEU A 21 7.48 -4.79 -7.23
N ALA A 22 6.70 -4.45 -8.27
CA ALA A 22 6.00 -5.44 -9.08
C ALA A 22 6.99 -6.41 -9.75
N PHE A 23 8.11 -5.89 -10.27
CA PHE A 23 9.17 -6.72 -10.85
C PHE A 23 9.83 -7.65 -9.82
N VAL A 24 10.10 -7.15 -8.60
CA VAL A 24 10.63 -7.95 -7.48
C VAL A 24 9.64 -9.04 -7.06
N ALA A 25 8.34 -8.76 -7.07
CA ALA A 25 7.29 -9.73 -6.77
C ALA A 25 7.29 -10.90 -7.74
N GLU A 26 7.52 -10.60 -9.02
CA GLU A 26 7.53 -11.58 -10.10
C GLU A 26 8.80 -12.45 -10.09
N HIS A 27 9.98 -11.86 -9.78
CA HIS A 27 11.27 -12.53 -9.97
C HIS A 27 11.91 -13.15 -8.71
N ILE A 28 11.63 -12.63 -7.50
CA ILE A 28 12.40 -13.02 -6.30
C ILE A 28 11.58 -13.86 -5.33
N SER A 29 10.37 -13.41 -4.96
CA SER A 29 9.36 -14.17 -4.22
C SER A 29 8.22 -13.25 -3.76
N PRO A 30 6.95 -13.70 -3.78
CA PRO A 30 5.80 -12.94 -3.29
C PRO A 30 5.95 -12.45 -1.84
N LYS A 31 6.71 -13.16 -1.00
CA LYS A 31 6.92 -12.80 0.41
C LYS A 31 7.72 -11.51 0.54
N TRP A 32 8.76 -11.33 -0.28
CA TRP A 32 9.60 -10.12 -0.26
C TRP A 32 8.84 -8.92 -0.81
N ALA A 33 7.99 -9.13 -1.82
CA ALA A 33 7.14 -8.07 -2.35
C ALA A 33 6.17 -7.52 -1.30
N GLY A 34 5.55 -8.36 -0.48
CA GLY A 34 4.69 -7.91 0.61
C GLY A 34 5.46 -7.05 1.63
N LEU A 35 6.63 -7.51 2.08
CA LEU A 35 7.48 -6.79 3.03
C LEU A 35 7.94 -5.43 2.48
N LEU A 36 8.39 -5.43 1.21
CA LEU A 36 8.85 -4.24 0.51
C LEU A 36 7.68 -3.33 0.05
N SER A 37 6.46 -3.84 -0.04
CA SER A 37 5.29 -3.01 -0.33
C SER A 37 4.83 -2.18 0.89
N GLY A 38 5.04 -2.69 2.11
CA GLY A 38 4.67 -1.97 3.33
C GLY A 38 5.64 -0.83 3.63
N CYS A 39 6.93 -1.16 3.78
CA CYS A 39 7.94 -0.23 4.29
C CYS A 39 8.40 0.80 3.22
N PRO A 40 8.92 0.37 2.04
CA PRO A 40 9.26 1.28 0.94
C PRO A 40 8.09 2.10 0.40
N THR A 41 6.99 1.46 -0.04
CA THR A 41 5.93 2.18 -0.76
C THR A 41 4.99 2.97 0.14
N GLY A 42 4.54 2.41 1.26
CA GLY A 42 3.59 3.09 2.14
C GLY A 42 4.26 4.18 2.98
N THR A 43 5.39 3.86 3.59
CA THR A 43 5.99 4.68 4.65
C THR A 43 7.16 5.51 4.15
N ALA A 44 8.13 4.92 3.45
CA ALA A 44 9.37 5.60 3.10
C ALA A 44 9.16 6.72 2.05
N ILE A 45 8.38 6.47 0.98
CA ILE A 45 8.08 7.49 -0.03
C ILE A 45 7.30 8.66 0.57
N THR A 46 6.29 8.36 1.39
CA THR A 46 5.46 9.38 2.04
C THR A 46 6.30 10.26 2.95
N LEU A 47 7.15 9.65 3.78
CA LEU A 47 8.07 10.39 4.66
C LEU A 47 9.12 11.19 3.90
N TYR A 48 9.61 10.66 2.77
CA TYR A 48 10.52 11.38 1.89
C TYR A 48 9.88 12.68 1.38
N PHE A 49 8.65 12.62 0.88
CA PHE A 49 7.93 13.82 0.43
C PHE A 49 7.52 14.74 1.57
N TYR A 50 7.16 14.19 2.74
CA TYR A 50 6.90 15.01 3.92
C TYR A 50 8.14 15.78 4.37
N ALA A 51 9.31 15.15 4.35
CA ALA A 51 10.57 15.81 4.64
C ALA A 51 10.90 16.89 3.61
N LEU A 52 10.64 16.63 2.33
CA LEU A 52 10.90 17.56 1.23
C LEU A 52 10.00 18.81 1.26
N GLU A 53 8.75 18.66 1.68
CA GLU A 53 7.75 19.74 1.65
C GLU A 53 7.58 20.46 2.99
N ASN A 54 7.61 19.72 4.10
CA ASN A 54 7.28 20.23 5.43
C ASN A 54 8.49 20.19 6.38
N GLY A 55 9.63 19.68 5.93
CA GLY A 55 10.86 19.60 6.71
C GLY A 55 11.03 18.30 7.50
N LEU A 56 12.26 18.07 7.97
CA LEU A 56 12.67 16.83 8.65
C LEU A 56 11.96 16.62 9.99
N THR A 57 11.67 17.69 10.73
CA THR A 57 10.96 17.63 12.02
C THR A 57 9.54 17.11 11.84
N PHE A 58 8.81 17.66 10.88
CA PHE A 58 7.45 17.22 10.55
C PHE A 58 7.41 15.77 10.08
N ALA A 59 8.38 15.35 9.25
CA ALA A 59 8.48 13.97 8.82
C ALA A 59 8.72 13.01 10.00
N GLY A 60 9.60 13.38 10.94
CA GLY A 60 9.86 12.60 12.14
C GLY A 60 8.62 12.43 13.03
N GLU A 61 7.89 13.51 13.29
CA GLU A 61 6.64 13.47 14.06
C GLU A 61 5.55 12.66 13.34
N SER A 62 5.45 12.83 12.02
CA SER A 62 4.48 12.12 11.18
C SER A 62 4.75 10.62 11.06
N ALA A 63 5.99 10.16 11.28
CA ALA A 63 6.36 8.75 11.16
C ALA A 63 5.58 7.86 12.14
N ILE A 64 5.27 8.37 13.34
CA ILE A 64 4.51 7.63 14.36
C ILE A 64 3.09 7.33 13.88
N PHE A 65 2.45 8.28 13.18
CA PHE A 65 1.11 8.11 12.64
C PHE A 65 1.06 7.12 11.47
N ASN A 66 2.19 6.91 10.78
CA ASN A 66 2.29 5.92 9.69
C ASN A 66 2.05 4.49 10.21
N VAL A 67 2.49 4.18 11.44
CA VAL A 67 2.27 2.87 12.08
C VAL A 67 0.77 2.60 12.28
N ILE A 68 0.00 3.61 12.68
CA ILE A 68 -1.45 3.50 12.84
C ILE A 68 -2.12 3.26 11.48
N GLY A 69 -1.62 3.92 10.43
CA GLY A 69 -2.06 3.71 9.04
C GLY A 69 -1.84 2.26 8.57
N LEU A 70 -0.70 1.65 8.90
CA LEU A 70 -0.42 0.25 8.59
C LEU A 70 -1.39 -0.71 9.30
N VAL A 71 -1.72 -0.44 10.57
CA VAL A 71 -2.72 -1.22 11.31
C VAL A 71 -4.09 -1.12 10.65
N ALA A 72 -4.50 0.08 10.24
CA ALA A 72 -5.75 0.29 9.52
C ALA A 72 -5.78 -0.46 8.18
N MET A 73 -4.67 -0.46 7.44
CA MET A 73 -4.53 -1.20 6.18
C MET A 73 -4.65 -2.72 6.41
N GLN A 74 -4.01 -3.25 7.45
CA GLN A 74 -4.12 -4.67 7.80
C GLN A 74 -5.55 -5.06 8.18
N MET A 75 -6.24 -4.21 8.95
CA MET A 75 -7.65 -4.41 9.27
C MET A 75 -8.52 -4.38 8.02
N PHE A 76 -8.27 -3.47 7.08
CA PHE A 76 -8.98 -3.43 5.81
C PHE A 76 -8.81 -4.74 5.02
N ILE A 77 -7.58 -5.23 4.87
CA ILE A 77 -7.29 -6.49 4.18
C ILE A 77 -7.96 -7.67 4.89
N PHE A 78 -7.93 -7.69 6.22
CA PHE A 78 -8.58 -8.75 7.01
C PHE A 78 -10.09 -8.76 6.82
N CYS A 79 -10.74 -7.59 6.92
CA CYS A 79 -12.18 -7.45 6.65
C CYS A 79 -12.53 -7.89 5.23
N TYR A 80 -11.74 -7.47 4.23
CA TYR A 80 -11.93 -7.88 2.84
C TYR A 80 -11.87 -9.41 2.68
N TYR A 81 -10.88 -10.06 3.30
CA TYR A 81 -10.75 -11.51 3.30
C TYR A 81 -11.96 -12.21 3.94
N ILE A 82 -12.41 -11.75 5.11
CA ILE A 82 -13.60 -12.29 5.78
C ILE A 82 -14.86 -12.11 4.94
N SER A 83 -15.03 -10.94 4.31
CA SER A 83 -16.14 -10.70 3.38
C SER A 83 -16.10 -11.66 2.17
N GLY A 84 -14.91 -11.90 1.62
CA GLY A 84 -14.72 -12.88 0.53
C GLY A 84 -15.16 -14.30 0.93
N LEU A 85 -14.70 -14.78 2.10
CA LEU A 85 -15.09 -16.09 2.63
C LEU A 85 -16.60 -16.19 2.88
N PHE A 86 -17.22 -15.12 3.38
CA PHE A 86 -18.66 -15.10 3.61
C PHE A 86 -19.41 -15.24 2.28
N ILE A 87 -19.05 -14.47 1.26
CA ILE A 87 -19.71 -14.50 -0.05
C ILE A 87 -19.55 -15.85 -0.74
N GLU A 88 -18.37 -16.47 -0.72
CA GLU A 88 -18.17 -17.80 -1.31
C GLU A 88 -19.05 -18.87 -0.66
N LYS A 89 -19.20 -18.82 0.67
CA LYS A 89 -20.07 -19.74 1.40
C LYS A 89 -21.54 -19.64 0.95
N PHE A 90 -22.05 -18.43 0.71
CA PHE A 90 -23.41 -18.25 0.19
C PHE A 90 -23.54 -18.67 -1.28
N LYS A 91 -22.49 -18.47 -2.08
CA LYS A 91 -22.46 -18.85 -3.50
C LYS A 91 -22.49 -20.37 -3.69
N ILE A 92 -21.76 -21.12 -2.86
CA ILE A 92 -21.78 -22.60 -2.84
C ILE A 92 -23.17 -23.11 -2.45
N LEU A 93 -23.78 -22.50 -1.42
CA LEU A 93 -25.13 -22.89 -0.97
C LEU A 93 -26.18 -22.68 -2.08
N PHE A 94 -26.09 -21.56 -2.81
CA PHE A 94 -27.00 -21.26 -3.92
C PHE A 94 -26.76 -22.17 -5.14
N SER A 95 -25.51 -22.57 -5.40
CA SER A 95 -25.15 -23.47 -6.51
C SER A 95 -25.65 -24.90 -6.30
N ILE A 96 -25.75 -25.36 -5.04
CA ILE A 96 -26.34 -26.67 -4.71
C ILE A 96 -27.87 -26.61 -4.85
N LEU A 97 -28.49 -25.47 -4.54
CA LEU A 97 -29.94 -25.29 -4.68
C LEU A 97 -30.40 -25.18 -6.14
N SER A 98 -29.52 -24.76 -7.04
CA SER A 98 -29.80 -24.63 -8.48
C SER A 98 -29.43 -25.86 -9.33
N ALA A 99 -28.87 -26.91 -8.71
CA ALA A 99 -28.49 -28.18 -9.36
C ALA A 99 -29.51 -29.27 -9.06
#